data_AF-A0A2A5GFB7-F1
#
_entry.id   AF-A0A2A5GFB7-F1
#
_cell.length_a   1.000
_cell.length_b   1.000
_cell.length_c   1.000
_cell.angle_alpha   90.00
_cell.angle_beta   90.00
_cell.angle_gamma   90.00
#
_symmetry.space_group_name_H-M   'P 1'
#
loop_
_entity.id
_entity.type
_entity.pdbx_description
1 polymer ?
#
loop_
_entity_poly.entity_id
_entity_poly.type
_entity_poly.pdbx_seq_one_letter_code
_entity_poly.pdbx_strand_id
1 'polypeptide(L)'
;MSSAFLRRVNSTLARHHLHAVSRLNWFHAPRGFTMVARIFQPTKNAMQSGRGKAKFWLLEHERETRRTIEPLMGYTSSSDMKQQIRLTFESMEEAVAYAKRNDIAYRVSVPKERKVRPVSYSDNFKYNRLQSWTH
;
A
#
# COMPACT_ATOMS: atom_id res chain seq x y z
N MET A 1 34.28 -43.14 52.18
CA MET A 1 33.48 -42.57 51.08
C MET A 1 33.16 -41.12 51.44
N SER A 2 33.96 -40.19 50.90
CA SER A 2 33.87 -38.70 50.98
C SER A 2 32.45 -38.15 50.78
N SER A 3 32.01 -36.96 51.21
CA SER A 3 32.64 -35.77 51.79
C SER A 3 31.52 -34.78 52.21
N ALA A 4 31.57 -34.32 53.46
CA ALA A 4 31.57 -32.92 53.92
C ALA A 4 30.71 -31.81 53.26
N PHE A 5 30.18 -30.94 54.16
CA PHE A 5 30.29 -29.48 54.16
C PHE A 5 29.13 -28.59 53.63
N LEU A 6 28.32 -28.12 54.58
CA LEU A 6 27.97 -26.73 54.93
C LEU A 6 27.91 -25.57 53.89
N ARG A 7 27.02 -24.61 54.25
CA ARG A 7 26.91 -23.17 53.89
C ARG A 7 26.21 -22.87 52.57
N ARG A 8 25.59 -21.70 52.33
CA ARG A 8 25.14 -20.50 53.07
C ARG A 8 24.42 -19.65 52.01
N VAL A 9 23.36 -18.96 52.40
CA VAL A 9 22.81 -17.66 51.95
C VAL A 9 23.32 -17.02 50.64
N ASN A 10 22.36 -16.60 49.81
CA ASN A 10 22.30 -15.54 48.78
C ASN A 10 23.48 -15.34 47.81
N SER A 11 23.17 -15.20 46.51
CA SER A 11 23.38 -13.95 45.77
C SER A 11 23.27 -14.13 44.24
N THR A 12 22.63 -13.13 43.63
CA THR A 12 22.97 -12.49 42.35
C THR A 12 23.11 -13.27 41.03
N LEU A 13 22.29 -12.75 40.10
CA LEU A 13 22.61 -12.40 38.71
C LEU A 13 22.54 -13.47 37.62
N ALA A 14 21.84 -13.02 36.59
CA ALA A 14 22.00 -13.36 35.18
C ALA A 14 21.52 -14.75 34.78
N ARG A 15 20.35 -14.77 34.12
CA ARG A 15 20.33 -15.19 32.72
C ARG A 15 18.99 -14.96 32.01
N HIS A 16 19.14 -14.54 30.75
CA HIS A 16 18.16 -14.59 29.65
C HIS A 16 17.07 -13.50 29.61
N HIS A 17 17.55 -12.31 29.28
CA HIS A 17 16.89 -11.38 28.37
C HIS A 17 16.60 -12.12 27.04
N LEU A 18 15.34 -12.28 26.66
CA LEU A 18 14.85 -12.34 25.26
C LEU A 18 13.31 -12.41 25.26
N HIS A 19 12.73 -11.77 24.25
CA HIS A 19 11.31 -11.70 23.88
C HIS A 19 10.44 -10.65 24.57
N ALA A 20 10.47 -9.43 24.01
CA ALA A 20 9.24 -8.74 23.57
C ALA A 20 9.63 -7.48 22.77
N VAL A 21 10.12 -7.65 21.54
CA VAL A 21 10.03 -6.59 20.55
C VAL A 21 8.60 -6.54 20.06
N SER A 22 8.06 -5.33 19.90
CA SER A 22 6.74 -5.00 19.33
C SER A 22 5.62 -4.74 20.34
N ARG A 23 5.69 -3.55 20.96
CA ARG A 23 4.50 -2.73 21.20
C ARG A 23 4.92 -1.29 21.49
N LEU A 24 5.29 -0.55 20.44
CA LEU A 24 5.34 0.90 20.53
C LEU A 24 4.33 1.52 19.57
N ASN A 25 3.25 1.99 20.20
CA ASN A 25 2.53 3.23 19.92
C ASN A 25 2.03 3.49 18.49
N TRP A 26 0.80 3.03 18.26
CA TRP A 26 -0.07 3.42 17.13
C TRP A 26 -1.16 4.45 17.51
N PHE A 27 -0.98 5.22 18.58
CA PHE A 27 -2.00 6.18 19.02
C PHE A 27 -1.42 7.58 19.24
N HIS A 28 -1.94 8.54 18.47
CA HIS A 28 -1.64 9.98 18.41
C HIS A 28 -0.59 10.43 17.38
N ALA A 29 -0.92 10.26 16.10
CA ALA A 29 -0.46 11.21 15.08
C ALA A 29 -1.46 12.39 15.03
N PRO A 30 -1.05 13.65 15.22
CA PRO A 30 -1.94 14.79 15.01
C PRO A 30 -2.42 14.77 13.55
N ARG A 31 -3.72 15.01 13.34
CA ARG A 31 -4.35 15.09 12.01
C ARG A 31 -3.91 16.35 11.25
N GLY A 32 -2.63 16.42 10.92
CA GLY A 32 -2.06 17.24 9.86
C GLY A 32 -1.43 16.29 8.85
N PHE A 33 -1.85 16.37 7.59
CA PHE A 33 -1.37 15.53 6.50
C PHE A 33 0.15 15.67 6.36
N THR A 34 0.92 14.74 6.92
CA THR A 34 2.35 14.61 6.64
C THR A 34 2.50 13.98 5.26
N MET A 35 2.35 14.82 4.23
CA MET A 35 2.49 14.57 2.79
C MET A 35 2.95 13.17 2.39
N VAL A 36 1.99 12.24 2.30
CA VAL A 36 2.23 10.87 1.84
C VAL A 36 2.00 10.82 0.33
N ALA A 37 3.04 10.55 -0.44
CA ALA A 37 2.89 10.16 -1.84
C ALA A 37 2.35 8.73 -1.93
N ARG A 38 1.45 8.49 -2.88
CA ARG A 38 0.89 7.18 -3.17
C ARG A 38 1.64 6.58 -4.34
N ILE A 39 2.24 5.42 -4.13
CA ILE A 39 2.90 4.63 -5.16
C ILE A 39 1.98 3.45 -5.50
N PHE A 40 1.49 3.38 -6.73
CA PHE A 40 0.53 2.34 -7.14
C PHE A 40 0.55 2.08 -8.65
N GLN A 41 0.07 0.90 -9.07
CA GLN A 41 -0.28 0.66 -10.46
C GLN A 41 -1.74 1.05 -10.71
N PRO A 42 -2.04 1.85 -11.74
CA PRO A 42 -3.39 2.31 -11.99
C PRO A 42 -4.27 1.14 -12.46
N THR A 43 -5.50 1.11 -11.97
CA THR A 43 -6.48 0.10 -12.39
C THR A 43 -6.94 0.36 -13.83
N LYS A 44 -7.23 -0.70 -14.58
CA LYS A 44 -7.88 -0.63 -15.89
C LYS A 44 -9.17 0.19 -15.79
N ASN A 45 -9.40 1.14 -16.70
CA ASN A 45 -10.70 1.78 -16.83
C ASN A 45 -11.79 0.70 -17.03
N ALA A 46 -12.82 0.70 -16.18
CA ALA A 46 -13.88 -0.30 -16.22
C ALA A 46 -14.54 -0.37 -17.61
N MET A 47 -14.74 0.78 -18.25
CA MET A 47 -15.40 0.92 -19.55
C MET A 47 -14.54 0.47 -20.74
N GLN A 48 -13.21 0.40 -20.60
CA GLN A 48 -12.30 0.07 -21.70
C GLN A 48 -11.64 -1.29 -21.49
N SER A 49 -11.47 -2.08 -22.55
CA SER A 49 -10.82 -3.40 -22.45
C SER A 49 -9.29 -3.33 -22.39
N GLY A 50 -8.68 -2.25 -22.89
CA GLY A 50 -7.24 -2.06 -23.00
C GLY A 50 -6.50 -1.96 -21.65
N ARG A 51 -5.29 -2.53 -21.58
CA ARG A 51 -4.49 -2.61 -20.34
C ARG A 51 -3.12 -1.92 -20.41
N GLY A 52 -2.79 -1.26 -21.51
CA GLY A 52 -1.45 -0.68 -21.71
C GLY A 52 -1.01 0.26 -20.58
N LYS A 53 -1.95 1.07 -20.06
CA LYS A 53 -1.68 2.05 -19.00
C LYS A 53 -1.52 1.45 -17.60
N ALA A 54 -1.92 0.20 -17.39
CA ALA A 54 -1.91 -0.46 -16.08
C ALA A 54 -0.60 -1.19 -15.75
N LYS A 55 0.41 -1.11 -16.63
CA LYS A 55 1.72 -1.76 -16.44
C LYS A 55 2.72 -0.90 -15.67
N PHE A 56 2.57 0.42 -15.75
CA PHE A 56 3.49 1.37 -15.14
C PHE A 56 3.14 1.63 -13.68
N TRP A 57 4.15 1.99 -12.90
CA TRP A 57 4.00 2.45 -11.54
C TRP A 57 3.88 3.97 -11.52
N LEU A 58 2.89 4.49 -10.80
CA LEU A 58 2.69 5.92 -10.63
C LEU A 58 2.99 6.32 -9.20
N LEU A 59 3.68 7.45 -9.05
CA LEU A 59 3.78 8.21 -7.81
C LEU A 59 2.93 9.48 -7.94
N GLU A 60 1.95 9.62 -7.05
CA GLU A 60 1.08 10.79 -6.96
C GLU A 60 1.11 11.37 -5.55
N HIS A 61 1.13 12.69 -5.43
CA HIS A 61 1.05 13.36 -4.14
C HIS A 61 -0.39 13.38 -3.62
N GLU A 62 -0.59 13.08 -2.33
CA GLU A 62 -1.86 13.37 -1.67
C GLU A 62 -2.11 14.87 -1.60
N ARG A 63 -3.40 15.23 -1.58
CA ARG A 63 -3.84 16.62 -1.62
C ARG A 63 -3.57 17.27 -0.27
N GLU A 64 -2.80 18.36 -0.28
CA GLU A 64 -2.51 19.12 0.94
C GLU A 64 -3.68 20.04 1.31
N THR A 65 -4.20 20.74 0.29
CA THR A 65 -5.23 21.77 0.48
C THR A 65 -6.55 21.37 -0.19
N ARG A 66 -7.66 21.72 0.46
CA ARG A 66 -9.00 21.58 -0.13
C ARG A 66 -9.11 22.49 -1.36
N ARG A 67 -9.94 22.07 -2.32
CA ARG A 67 -10.26 22.89 -3.50
C ARG A 67 -11.31 23.90 -3.09
N THR A 68 -11.21 25.10 -3.61
CA THR A 68 -12.15 26.20 -3.35
C THR A 68 -12.79 26.61 -4.67
N ILE A 69 -14.04 27.07 -4.61
CA ILE A 69 -14.74 27.62 -5.76
C ILE A 69 -14.43 29.12 -5.81
N GLU A 70 -13.95 29.59 -6.95
CA GLU A 70 -13.69 31.01 -7.17
C GLU A 70 -15.03 31.78 -7.27
N PRO A 71 -15.19 32.89 -6.54
CA PRO A 71 -16.49 33.55 -6.35
C PRO A 71 -17.07 34.21 -7.60
N LEU A 72 -16.26 34.64 -8.57
CA LEU A 72 -16.74 35.37 -9.74
C LEU A 72 -17.20 34.44 -10.87
N MET A 73 -16.34 33.50 -11.27
CA MET A 73 -16.54 32.61 -12.43
C MET A 73 -16.98 31.20 -12.03
N GLY A 74 -16.88 30.82 -10.75
CA GLY A 74 -17.26 29.50 -10.26
C GLY A 74 -16.24 28.39 -10.58
N TYR A 75 -15.02 28.74 -10.99
CA TYR A 75 -13.99 27.75 -11.30
C TYR A 75 -13.40 27.11 -10.05
N THR A 76 -12.97 25.86 -10.18
CA THR A 76 -12.28 25.17 -9.10
C THR A 76 -10.83 25.65 -9.02
N SER A 77 -10.49 26.36 -7.95
CA SER A 77 -9.14 26.86 -7.66
C SER A 77 -8.45 26.02 -6.59
N SER A 78 -7.12 25.93 -6.67
CA SER A 78 -6.25 25.23 -5.73
C SER A 78 -4.88 25.90 -5.70
N SER A 79 -4.32 26.11 -4.50
CA SER A 79 -2.95 26.60 -4.30
C SER A 79 -1.88 25.49 -4.31
N ASP A 80 -2.31 24.23 -4.23
CA ASP A 80 -1.43 23.06 -4.21
C ASP A 80 -0.95 22.68 -5.62
N MET A 81 0.32 22.96 -5.90
CA MET A 81 0.99 22.63 -7.18
C MET A 81 1.34 21.14 -7.30
N LYS A 82 1.59 20.45 -6.19
CA LYS A 82 2.06 19.05 -6.20
C LYS A 82 1.00 18.10 -6.73
N GLN A 83 -0.28 18.47 -6.63
CA GLN A 83 -1.41 17.75 -7.25
C GLN A 83 -1.32 17.62 -8.77
N GLN A 84 -0.56 18.48 -9.44
CA GLN A 84 -0.40 18.43 -10.90
C GLN A 84 0.68 17.43 -11.33
N ILE A 85 1.56 17.03 -10.41
CA ILE A 85 2.72 16.19 -10.72
C ILE A 85 2.32 14.71 -10.60
N ARG A 86 2.52 13.97 -11.69
CA ARG A 86 2.38 12.51 -11.75
C ARG A 86 3.64 11.95 -12.36
N LEU A 87 4.36 11.13 -11.60
CA LEU A 87 5.61 10.51 -12.06
C LEU A 87 5.36 9.05 -12.40
N THR A 88 5.83 8.62 -13.56
CA THR A 88 5.69 7.24 -14.05
C THR A 88 7.03 6.52 -14.00
N PHE A 89 7.02 5.29 -13.50
CA PHE A 89 8.17 4.41 -13.34
C PHE A 89 7.88 3.04 -13.94
N GLU A 90 8.93 2.30 -14.30
CA GLU A 90 8.81 0.93 -14.83
C GLU A 90 8.67 -0.08 -13.70
N SER A 91 9.35 0.15 -12.57
CA SER A 91 9.36 -0.73 -11.40
C SER A 91 8.86 -0.03 -10.12
N MET A 92 8.43 -0.84 -9.14
CA MET A 92 8.03 -0.34 -7.83
C MET A 92 9.24 0.22 -7.08
N GLU A 93 10.36 -0.45 -7.23
CA GLU A 93 11.62 -0.19 -6.56
C GLU A 93 12.19 1.18 -6.97
N GLU A 94 12.10 1.53 -8.26
CA GLU A 94 12.48 2.86 -8.76
C GLU A 94 11.63 3.97 -8.15
N ALA A 95 10.31 3.78 -8.08
CA ALA A 95 9.40 4.74 -7.49
C ALA A 95 9.71 4.96 -6.00
N VAL A 96 9.98 3.87 -5.28
CA VAL A 96 10.36 3.91 -3.85
C VAL A 96 11.74 4.57 -3.67
N ALA A 97 12.71 4.26 -4.52
CA ALA A 97 14.03 4.87 -4.48
C ALA A 97 13.97 6.37 -4.77
N TYR A 98 13.12 6.80 -5.72
CA TYR A 98 12.87 8.22 -5.96
C TYR A 98 12.26 8.90 -4.72
N ALA A 99 11.21 8.31 -4.12
CA ALA A 99 10.58 8.86 -2.93
C ALA A 99 11.58 9.02 -1.77
N LYS A 100 12.43 8.00 -1.52
CA LYS A 100 13.48 8.05 -0.50
C LYS A 100 14.55 9.11 -0.78
N ARG A 101 14.99 9.25 -2.03
CA ARG A 101 16.00 10.25 -2.40
C ARG A 101 15.53 11.69 -2.22
N ASN A 102 14.23 11.93 -2.36
CA ASN A 102 13.63 13.26 -2.25
C ASN A 102 12.98 13.50 -0.87
N ASP A 103 13.21 12.61 0.10
CA ASP A 103 12.63 12.67 1.45
C ASP A 103 11.09 12.81 1.45
N ILE A 104 10.44 12.10 0.52
CA ILE A 104 8.98 12.10 0.39
C ILE A 104 8.43 10.91 1.15
N ALA A 105 7.61 11.14 2.17
CA ALA A 105 6.86 10.07 2.84
C ALA A 105 5.95 9.37 1.83
N TYR A 106 5.88 8.04 1.84
CA TYR A 106 5.13 7.31 0.81
C TYR A 106 4.34 6.11 1.36
N ARG A 107 3.27 5.75 0.64
CA ARG A 107 2.49 4.51 0.85
C ARG A 107 2.44 3.74 -0.46
N VAL A 108 2.83 2.47 -0.41
CA VAL A 108 2.76 1.56 -1.55
C VAL A 108 1.43 0.79 -1.52
N SER A 109 0.72 0.78 -2.65
CA SER A 109 -0.45 -0.07 -2.86
C SER A 109 -0.08 -1.21 -3.79
N VAL A 110 -0.17 -2.45 -3.28
CA VAL A 110 0.11 -3.65 -4.07
C VAL A 110 -0.94 -3.80 -5.18
N PRO A 111 -0.53 -4.04 -6.44
CA PRO A 111 -1.46 -4.25 -7.54
C PRO A 111 -2.26 -5.53 -7.37
N LYS A 112 -3.55 -5.47 -7.71
CA LYS A 112 -4.41 -6.66 -7.74
C LYS A 112 -4.34 -7.31 -9.12
N GLU A 113 -3.63 -8.43 -9.19
CA GLU A 113 -3.53 -9.19 -10.44
C GLU A 113 -4.87 -9.79 -10.84
N ARG A 114 -5.20 -9.70 -12.14
CA ARG A 114 -6.38 -10.33 -12.71
C ARG A 114 -6.11 -11.82 -12.89
N LYS A 115 -6.82 -12.65 -12.14
CA LYS A 115 -6.88 -14.09 -12.42
C LYS A 115 -7.65 -14.34 -13.72
N VAL A 116 -6.98 -14.87 -14.73
CA VAL A 116 -7.62 -15.31 -15.97
C VAL A 116 -8.27 -16.66 -15.67
N ARG A 117 -9.59 -16.73 -15.85
CA ARG A 117 -10.33 -17.99 -15.79
C ARG A 117 -10.35 -18.56 -17.20
N PRO A 118 -9.85 -19.80 -17.42
CA PRO A 118 -10.02 -20.45 -18.71
C PRO A 118 -11.52 -20.65 -18.92
N VAL A 119 -12.01 -20.26 -20.09
CA VAL A 119 -13.40 -20.46 -20.51
C VAL A 119 -13.33 -21.17 -21.84
N SER A 120 -13.91 -22.37 -21.93
CA SER A 120 -14.07 -23.06 -23.20
C SER A 120 -15.43 -22.69 -23.80
N TYR A 121 -15.47 -22.43 -25.10
CA TYR A 121 -16.73 -22.22 -25.80
C TYR A 121 -17.63 -23.47 -25.75
N SER A 122 -17.04 -24.67 -25.74
CA SER A 122 -17.80 -25.93 -25.60
C SER A 122 -18.52 -26.05 -24.26
N ASP A 123 -18.06 -25.33 -23.21
CA ASP A 123 -18.73 -25.31 -21.92
C ASP A 123 -20.13 -24.67 -21.99
N ASN A 124 -20.40 -23.88 -23.03
CA ASN A 124 -21.71 -23.26 -23.22
C ASN A 124 -22.83 -24.29 -23.46
N PHE A 125 -22.52 -25.45 -24.03
CA PHE A 125 -23.48 -26.49 -24.45
C PHE A 125 -23.49 -27.73 -23.56
N LYS A 126 -22.83 -27.71 -22.39
CA LYS A 126 -22.83 -28.84 -21.46
C LYS A 126 -24.24 -29.09 -20.92
N TYR A 127 -24.67 -30.36 -20.94
CA TYR A 127 -25.99 -30.77 -20.47
C TYR A 127 -26.23 -30.50 -18.96
N ASN A 128 -25.16 -30.47 -18.15
CA ASN A 128 -25.22 -30.24 -16.70
C ASN A 128 -24.97 -28.76 -16.32
N ARG A 129 -25.35 -27.81 -17.17
CA ARG A 129 -25.21 -26.38 -16.87
C ARG A 129 -26.43 -25.89 -16.10
N LEU A 130 -26.21 -25.27 -14.94
CA LEU A 130 -27.29 -24.79 -14.04
C LEU A 130 -28.03 -23.53 -14.56
N GLN A 131 -27.44 -22.79 -15.49
CA GLN A 131 -28.00 -21.57 -16.05
C GLN A 131 -27.96 -21.65 -17.57
N SER A 132 -29.04 -21.29 -18.26
CA SER A 132 -29.01 -21.25 -19.73
C SER A 132 -27.98 -20.24 -20.23
N TRP A 133 -27.49 -20.46 -21.45
CA TRP A 133 -26.56 -19.53 -22.12
C TRP A 133 -27.30 -18.50 -23.00
N THR A 134 -28.59 -18.72 -23.26
CA THR A 134 -29.48 -17.80 -23.96
C THR A 134 -29.95 -16.64 -23.08
N HIS A 135 -30.28 -15.53 -23.75
CA HIS A 135 -30.70 -14.25 -23.19
C HIS A 135 -32.05 -14.28 -22.47
#